data_AF-A0A1T4WUP3-F1
#
_entry.id   AF-A0A1T4WUP3-F1
#
_cell.length_a   1.000
_cell.length_b   1.000
_cell.length_c   1.000
_cell.angle_alpha   90.00
_cell.angle_beta   90.00
_cell.angle_gamma   90.00
#
_symmetry.space_group_name_H-M   'P 1'
#
loop_
_entity.id
_entity.type
_entity.pdbx_description
1 polymer ?
#
loop_
_entity_poly.entity_id
_entity_poly.type
_entity_poly.pdbx_seq_one_letter_code
_entity_poly.pdbx_strand_id
1 'polypeptide(L)'
;MKFRIIFLKKKHIYYAVLSLIIIILLVVLLLTKKSVSTFNTLVDNNKIIQADLTGDGKKDILYIKVENGKYYMEVNDGKNNYYLETSKNLPTAGLYDANNPMKITLMDITRDKVPEIFTQSSENGKGVQHVFIYSDGIFKDMFCDSNKIIGFVDVSNNKTPKFLTGKITNKNIELSNYIFLPDQKKLENFPYNYKDNYMGKDNVYSFIKLIEGLPQSASNKLENIFYPGLTEENISVIERLAQDNNTYVFQNCVFKDIKSDNNGEISEILWTINFKGTSISDKNKIKNYTLNLLLKPSNKTEDNKAFKIYSISF
;
A
#
# COMPACT_ATOMS: atom_id res chain seq x y z
N MET A 1 19.19 -38.65 48.54
CA MET A 1 18.33 -37.53 48.08
C MET A 1 16.99 -37.60 48.80
N LYS A 2 16.55 -36.55 49.48
CA LYS A 2 15.19 -36.50 50.08
C LYS A 2 14.19 -36.13 48.99
N PHE A 3 13.36 -37.07 48.57
CA PHE A 3 12.24 -36.80 47.66
C PHE A 3 11.17 -36.00 48.42
N ARG A 4 10.96 -34.74 48.01
CA ARG A 4 9.82 -33.94 48.46
C ARG A 4 8.61 -34.33 47.62
N ILE A 5 7.69 -35.06 48.21
CA ILE A 5 6.42 -35.47 47.58
C ILE A 5 5.43 -34.32 47.74
N ILE A 6 4.93 -33.80 46.61
CA ILE A 6 3.97 -32.69 46.58
C ILE A 6 2.55 -33.30 46.48
N PHE A 7 1.76 -33.15 47.54
CA PHE A 7 0.35 -33.56 47.55
C PHE A 7 -0.53 -32.46 46.96
N LEU A 8 -0.94 -32.61 45.69
CA LEU A 8 -1.86 -31.72 45.01
C LEU A 8 -3.32 -32.13 45.28
N LYS A 9 -4.11 -31.25 45.92
CA LYS A 9 -5.56 -31.43 46.06
C LYS A 9 -6.22 -31.31 44.67
N LYS A 10 -7.30 -32.08 44.42
CA LYS A 10 -8.04 -32.10 43.13
C LYS A 10 -8.31 -30.70 42.53
N LYS A 11 -8.62 -29.69 43.35
CA LYS A 11 -8.81 -28.29 42.93
C LYS A 11 -7.61 -27.68 42.21
N HIS A 12 -6.39 -28.00 42.64
CA HIS A 12 -5.15 -27.48 42.02
C HIS A 12 -4.84 -28.15 40.70
N ILE A 13 -5.30 -29.39 40.50
CA ILE A 13 -5.19 -30.09 39.22
C ILE A 13 -6.06 -29.38 38.17
N TYR A 14 -7.29 -28.98 38.53
CA TYR A 14 -8.15 -28.22 37.60
C TYR A 14 -7.54 -26.87 37.20
N TYR A 15 -6.95 -26.12 38.14
CA TYR A 15 -6.26 -24.86 37.81
C TYR A 15 -5.03 -25.06 36.93
N ALA A 16 -4.25 -26.13 37.16
CA ALA A 16 -3.10 -26.44 36.33
C ALA A 16 -3.51 -26.80 34.89
N VAL A 17 -4.57 -27.58 34.72
CA VAL A 17 -5.13 -27.92 33.40
C VAL A 17 -5.66 -26.68 32.69
N LEU A 18 -6.40 -25.82 33.39
CA LEU A 18 -6.90 -24.56 32.81
C LEU A 18 -5.76 -23.63 32.37
N SER A 19 -4.74 -23.48 33.20
CA SER A 19 -3.55 -22.68 32.87
C SER A 19 -2.80 -23.26 31.66
N LEU A 20 -2.70 -24.58 31.54
CA LEU A 20 -2.10 -25.25 30.38
C LEU A 20 -2.89 -24.96 29.10
N ILE A 21 -4.22 -25.04 29.16
CA ILE A 21 -5.10 -24.71 28.02
C ILE A 21 -4.91 -23.25 27.59
N ILE A 22 -4.85 -22.31 28.54
CA ILE A 22 -4.62 -20.88 28.25
C ILE A 22 -3.24 -20.66 27.60
N ILE A 23 -2.19 -21.33 28.09
CA ILE A 23 -0.85 -21.26 27.51
C ILE A 23 -0.85 -21.83 26.08
N ILE A 24 -1.50 -22.96 25.85
CA ILE A 24 -1.64 -23.54 24.51
C ILE A 24 -2.37 -22.56 23.58
N LEU A 25 -3.44 -21.92 24.05
CA LEU A 25 -4.21 -20.94 23.28
C LEU A 25 -3.39 -19.69 22.95
N LEU A 26 -2.59 -19.19 23.91
CA LEU A 26 -1.65 -18.09 23.71
C LEU A 26 -0.54 -18.46 22.72
N VAL A 27 0.01 -19.68 22.81
CA VAL A 27 1.03 -20.16 21.87
C VAL A 27 0.43 -20.30 20.46
N VAL A 28 -0.78 -20.84 20.32
CA VAL A 28 -1.49 -20.92 19.03
C VAL A 28 -1.72 -19.51 18.46
N LEU A 29 -2.15 -18.54 19.27
CA LEU A 29 -2.32 -17.14 18.87
C LEU A 29 -0.99 -16.48 18.42
N LEU A 30 0.12 -16.81 19.07
CA LEU A 30 1.45 -16.31 18.68
C LEU A 30 1.99 -16.99 17.41
N LEU A 31 1.57 -18.24 17.15
CA LEU A 31 1.99 -19.04 15.99
C LEU A 31 1.11 -18.83 14.75
N THR A 32 -0.09 -18.25 14.87
CA THR A 32 -0.84 -17.81 13.69
C THR A 32 -0.05 -16.72 12.98
N LYS A 33 0.64 -17.14 11.91
CA LYS A 33 1.56 -16.34 11.12
C LYS A 33 0.88 -15.06 10.65
N LYS A 34 1.59 -13.94 10.80
CA LYS A 34 1.26 -12.70 10.11
C LYS A 34 1.38 -12.96 8.60
N SER A 35 0.32 -12.70 7.84
CA SER A 35 0.46 -12.51 6.40
C SER A 35 1.43 -11.35 6.19
N VAL A 36 2.52 -11.60 5.45
CA VAL A 36 3.46 -10.54 5.11
C VAL A 36 2.84 -9.83 3.90
N SER A 37 2.15 -8.72 4.17
CA SER A 37 1.71 -7.82 3.10
C SER A 37 2.94 -7.39 2.30
N THR A 38 2.93 -7.73 1.01
CA THR A 38 3.93 -7.26 0.06
C THR A 38 3.45 -5.91 -0.45
N PHE A 39 4.20 -4.85 -0.17
CA PHE A 39 3.78 -3.49 -0.50
C PHE A 39 4.63 -2.93 -1.64
N ASN A 40 3.98 -2.48 -2.71
CA ASN A 40 4.61 -1.77 -3.82
C ASN A 40 5.81 -2.48 -4.48
N THR A 41 5.68 -3.77 -4.81
CA THR A 41 6.75 -4.54 -5.47
C THR A 41 6.82 -4.24 -6.97
N LEU A 42 8.01 -3.86 -7.44
CA LEU A 42 8.29 -3.62 -8.86
C LEU A 42 8.41 -4.93 -9.65
N VAL A 43 7.82 -4.93 -10.85
CA VAL A 43 7.88 -5.99 -11.85
C VAL A 43 8.89 -5.61 -12.93
N ASP A 44 10.14 -6.00 -12.76
CA ASP A 44 11.18 -5.81 -13.77
C ASP A 44 11.10 -6.93 -14.82
N ASN A 45 10.31 -6.68 -15.87
CA ASN A 45 10.04 -7.62 -16.98
C ASN A 45 9.26 -8.87 -16.53
N ASN A 46 9.92 -9.83 -15.88
CA ASN A 46 9.28 -11.01 -15.31
C ASN A 46 9.46 -11.04 -13.80
N LYS A 47 8.40 -11.34 -13.06
CA LYS A 47 8.41 -11.36 -11.60
C LYS A 47 7.71 -12.59 -11.06
N ILE A 48 8.25 -13.09 -9.95
CA ILE A 48 7.69 -14.17 -9.14
C ILE A 48 7.47 -13.61 -7.73
N ILE A 49 6.26 -13.75 -7.22
CA ILE A 49 5.89 -13.37 -5.84
C ILE A 49 5.31 -14.60 -5.16
N GLN A 50 5.77 -14.90 -3.94
CA GLN A 50 5.27 -16.03 -3.16
C GLN A 50 4.47 -15.54 -1.95
N ALA A 51 3.21 -15.93 -1.88
CA ALA A 51 2.29 -15.62 -0.79
C ALA A 51 1.17 -16.66 -0.75
N ASP A 52 0.51 -16.84 0.39
CA ASP A 52 -0.74 -17.60 0.45
C ASP A 52 -1.85 -16.73 -0.18
N LEU A 53 -2.21 -17.01 -1.43
CA LEU A 53 -3.14 -16.23 -2.25
C LEU A 53 -4.52 -16.91 -2.36
N THR A 54 -4.61 -18.18 -1.93
CA THR A 54 -5.84 -19.00 -1.94
C THR A 54 -6.40 -19.28 -0.55
N GLY A 55 -5.66 -18.95 0.51
CA GLY A 55 -6.07 -19.11 1.90
C GLY A 55 -5.92 -20.54 2.45
N ASP A 56 -5.17 -21.40 1.77
CA ASP A 56 -4.99 -22.80 2.17
C ASP A 56 -3.87 -23.01 3.21
N GLY A 57 -3.19 -21.92 3.61
CA GLY A 57 -2.09 -21.91 4.56
C GLY A 57 -0.72 -22.22 3.95
N LYS A 58 -0.64 -22.48 2.64
CA LYS A 58 0.60 -22.71 1.89
C LYS A 58 0.91 -21.51 1.02
N LYS A 59 2.17 -21.44 0.57
CA LYS A 59 2.58 -20.38 -0.35
C LYS A 59 2.22 -20.78 -1.77
N ASP A 60 1.44 -19.93 -2.41
CA ASP A 60 1.18 -19.91 -3.83
C ASP A 60 2.24 -19.06 -4.55
N ILE A 61 2.24 -19.13 -5.87
CA ILE A 61 3.16 -18.38 -6.73
C ILE A 61 2.38 -17.51 -7.69
N LEU A 62 2.51 -16.19 -7.56
CA LEU A 62 2.07 -15.23 -8.56
C LEU A 62 3.21 -14.99 -9.56
N TYR A 63 3.01 -15.47 -10.79
CA TYR A 63 3.84 -15.20 -11.96
C TYR A 63 3.32 -13.96 -12.69
N ILE A 64 4.21 -13.03 -12.99
CA ILE A 64 3.93 -11.89 -13.85
C ILE A 64 4.94 -11.92 -14.97
N LYS A 65 4.45 -12.02 -16.21
CA LYS A 65 5.27 -12.12 -17.42
C LYS A 65 4.98 -10.94 -18.33
N VAL A 66 5.99 -10.43 -19.00
CA VAL A 66 5.82 -9.50 -20.12
C VAL A 66 6.02 -10.25 -21.44
N GLU A 67 5.03 -10.15 -22.32
CA GLU A 67 5.10 -10.71 -23.67
C GLU A 67 4.55 -9.69 -24.67
N ASN A 68 5.34 -9.41 -25.72
CA ASN A 68 5.03 -8.35 -26.70
C ASN A 68 4.68 -7.00 -26.05
N GLY A 69 5.36 -6.67 -24.95
CA GLY A 69 5.17 -5.44 -24.19
C GLY A 69 3.89 -5.39 -23.33
N LYS A 70 3.14 -6.49 -23.20
CA LYS A 70 1.93 -6.59 -22.36
C LYS A 70 2.18 -7.45 -21.14
N TYR A 71 1.56 -7.10 -20.01
CA TYR A 71 1.61 -7.94 -18.81
C TYR A 71 0.59 -9.07 -18.86
N TYR A 72 1.01 -10.24 -18.40
CA TYR A 72 0.21 -11.43 -18.16
C TYR A 72 0.48 -11.92 -16.75
N MET A 73 -0.57 -12.36 -16.06
CA MET A 73 -0.50 -12.73 -14.64
C MET A 73 -1.19 -14.06 -14.40
N GLU A 74 -0.54 -14.91 -13.61
CA GLU A 74 -1.02 -16.25 -13.28
C GLU A 74 -0.67 -16.57 -11.83
N VAL A 75 -1.61 -17.19 -11.09
CA VAL A 75 -1.36 -17.75 -9.77
C VAL A 75 -1.34 -19.27 -9.85
N ASN A 76 -0.31 -19.89 -9.29
CA ASN A 76 -0.20 -21.34 -9.13
C ASN A 76 -0.24 -21.70 -7.64
N ASP A 77 -1.20 -22.55 -7.23
CA ASP A 77 -1.36 -23.03 -5.84
C ASP A 77 -0.68 -24.41 -5.59
N GLY A 78 0.15 -24.85 -6.54
CA GLY A 78 0.75 -26.19 -6.59
C GLY A 78 -0.14 -27.30 -7.17
N LYS A 79 -1.43 -27.05 -7.37
CA LYS A 79 -2.39 -28.00 -7.98
C LYS A 79 -3.03 -27.46 -9.26
N ASN A 80 -3.37 -26.18 -9.26
CA ASN A 80 -4.12 -25.47 -10.27
C ASN A 80 -3.35 -24.23 -10.72
N ASN A 81 -3.65 -23.79 -11.93
CA ASN A 81 -3.20 -22.53 -12.50
C ASN A 81 -4.40 -21.62 -12.71
N TYR A 82 -4.30 -20.40 -12.20
CA TYR A 82 -5.35 -19.38 -12.28
C TYR A 82 -4.84 -18.18 -13.07
N TYR A 83 -5.35 -17.98 -14.28
CA TYR A 83 -5.07 -16.76 -15.03
C TYR A 83 -5.85 -15.59 -14.44
N LEU A 84 -5.17 -14.47 -14.21
CA LEU A 84 -5.80 -13.24 -13.72
C LEU A 84 -6.39 -12.49 -14.92
N GLU A 85 -7.62 -12.84 -15.27
CA GLU A 85 -8.34 -12.22 -16.39
C GLU A 85 -8.83 -10.81 -16.04
N THR A 86 -8.42 -9.83 -16.83
CA THR A 86 -8.86 -8.44 -16.68
C THR A 86 -10.32 -8.26 -17.11
N SER A 87 -11.03 -7.37 -16.42
CA SER A 87 -12.41 -6.98 -16.70
C SER A 87 -12.57 -6.44 -18.12
N LYS A 88 -13.74 -6.70 -18.72
CA LYS A 88 -14.09 -6.17 -20.06
C LYS A 88 -14.16 -4.64 -20.09
N ASN A 89 -14.34 -3.99 -18.95
CA ASN A 89 -14.36 -2.53 -18.85
C ASN A 89 -12.97 -1.91 -19.03
N LEU A 90 -11.91 -2.67 -18.72
CA LEU A 90 -10.52 -2.30 -18.91
C LEU A 90 -9.72 -3.56 -19.31
N PRO A 91 -9.80 -4.01 -20.58
CA PRO A 91 -9.33 -5.33 -21.01
C PRO A 91 -7.82 -5.35 -21.26
N THR A 92 -7.04 -4.87 -20.29
CA THR A 92 -5.59 -4.73 -20.36
C THR A 92 -5.01 -4.63 -18.95
N ALA A 93 -3.94 -5.36 -18.66
CA ALA A 93 -3.17 -5.18 -17.42
C ALA A 93 -2.10 -4.07 -17.57
N GLY A 94 -2.14 -3.31 -18.68
CA GLY A 94 -1.20 -2.26 -19.05
C GLY A 94 -0.03 -2.76 -19.88
N LEU A 95 0.82 -1.81 -20.29
CA LEU A 95 2.02 -2.06 -21.08
C LEU A 95 3.27 -1.95 -20.22
N TYR A 96 4.27 -2.75 -20.54
CA TYR A 96 5.59 -2.66 -19.94
C TYR A 96 6.27 -1.35 -20.32
N ASP A 97 6.65 -0.59 -19.30
CA ASP A 97 7.50 0.60 -19.40
C ASP A 97 8.65 0.42 -18.41
N ALA A 98 9.88 0.36 -18.89
CA ALA A 98 11.06 0.26 -18.03
C ALA A 98 11.19 1.46 -17.06
N ASN A 99 10.59 2.60 -17.41
CA ASN A 99 10.58 3.81 -16.59
C ASN A 99 9.37 3.89 -15.64
N ASN A 100 8.39 2.99 -15.80
CA ASN A 100 7.24 2.89 -14.91
C ASN A 100 6.69 1.45 -14.94
N PRO A 101 7.45 0.47 -14.45
CA PRO A 101 6.99 -0.91 -14.47
C PRO A 101 5.76 -1.09 -13.58
N MET A 102 5.04 -2.18 -13.83
CA MET A 102 3.90 -2.59 -13.01
C MET A 102 4.37 -2.74 -11.55
N LYS A 103 3.49 -2.31 -10.66
CA LYS A 103 3.63 -2.44 -9.21
C LYS A 103 2.54 -3.36 -8.70
N ILE A 104 2.92 -4.27 -7.81
CA ILE A 104 2.01 -5.18 -7.13
C ILE A 104 1.96 -4.83 -5.64
N THR A 105 0.75 -4.75 -5.11
CA THR A 105 0.52 -4.72 -3.67
C THR A 105 -0.39 -5.89 -3.30
N LEU A 106 0.04 -6.68 -2.31
CA LEU A 106 -0.75 -7.73 -1.69
C LEU A 106 -1.27 -7.20 -0.35
N MET A 107 -2.59 -7.06 -0.23
CA MET A 107 -3.23 -6.49 0.95
C MET A 107 -4.53 -7.23 1.24
N ASP A 108 -4.71 -7.64 2.48
CA ASP A 108 -5.97 -8.23 2.99
C ASP A 108 -6.90 -7.09 3.43
N ILE A 109 -7.79 -6.67 2.54
CA ILE A 109 -8.83 -5.67 2.80
C ILE A 109 -10.16 -6.30 3.21
N THR A 110 -10.33 -7.61 3.00
CA THR A 110 -11.54 -8.37 3.34
C THR A 110 -11.50 -8.92 4.78
N ARG A 111 -10.32 -8.94 5.40
CA ARG A 111 -10.00 -9.53 6.72
C ARG A 111 -10.25 -11.04 6.80
N ASP A 112 -10.16 -11.74 5.68
CA ASP A 112 -10.29 -13.21 5.64
C ASP A 112 -8.94 -13.94 5.73
N LYS A 113 -7.83 -13.19 5.85
CA LYS A 113 -6.43 -13.63 5.86
C LYS A 113 -5.88 -14.03 4.48
N VAL A 114 -6.68 -13.89 3.42
CA VAL A 114 -6.26 -14.04 2.04
C VAL A 114 -6.00 -12.64 1.49
N PRO A 115 -4.79 -12.32 1.03
CA PRO A 115 -4.50 -11.01 0.48
C PRO A 115 -5.11 -10.88 -0.92
N GLU A 116 -5.75 -9.75 -1.18
CA GLU A 116 -6.11 -9.34 -2.54
C GLU A 116 -4.89 -8.83 -3.30
N ILE A 117 -4.92 -8.98 -4.63
CA ILE A 117 -3.84 -8.58 -5.54
C ILE A 117 -4.20 -7.26 -6.21
N PHE A 118 -3.52 -6.19 -5.81
CA PHE A 118 -3.65 -4.86 -6.40
C PHE A 118 -2.53 -4.65 -7.42
N THR A 119 -2.90 -4.21 -8.62
CA THR A 119 -1.95 -3.88 -9.69
C THR A 119 -2.01 -2.40 -10.01
N GLN A 120 -0.87 -1.77 -10.25
CA GLN A 120 -0.75 -0.44 -10.82
C GLN A 120 0.27 -0.46 -11.95
N SER A 121 -0.18 -0.18 -13.16
CA SER A 121 0.66 -0.07 -14.35
C SER A 121 0.22 1.15 -15.17
N SER A 122 0.67 1.22 -16.42
CA SER A 122 0.24 2.28 -17.33
C SER A 122 0.12 1.79 -18.75
N GLU A 123 -0.75 2.43 -19.52
CA GLU A 123 -0.87 2.25 -20.95
C GLU A 123 -1.07 3.61 -21.61
N ASN A 124 -0.19 3.95 -22.55
CA ASN A 124 -0.22 5.23 -23.28
C ASN A 124 -0.32 6.46 -22.34
N GLY A 125 0.42 6.43 -21.22
CA GLY A 125 0.45 7.51 -20.22
C GLY A 125 -0.74 7.57 -19.26
N LYS A 126 -1.77 6.74 -19.45
CA LYS A 126 -2.89 6.56 -18.52
C LYS A 126 -2.52 5.52 -17.47
N GLY A 127 -3.02 5.69 -16.25
CA GLY A 127 -2.92 4.64 -15.24
C GLY A 127 -3.77 3.44 -15.64
N VAL A 128 -3.39 2.26 -15.18
CA VAL A 128 -4.18 1.03 -15.27
C VAL A 128 -4.12 0.37 -13.90
N GLN A 129 -5.27 0.17 -13.27
CA GLN A 129 -5.37 -0.46 -11.96
C GLN A 129 -6.36 -1.61 -12.00
N HIS A 130 -6.01 -2.70 -11.30
CA HIS A 130 -6.91 -3.84 -11.09
C HIS A 130 -6.83 -4.33 -9.64
N VAL A 131 -7.94 -4.89 -9.15
CA VAL A 131 -8.01 -5.59 -7.87
C VAL A 131 -8.57 -6.99 -8.11
N PHE A 132 -7.71 -7.99 -7.95
CA PHE A 132 -8.10 -9.39 -8.05
C PHE A 132 -8.36 -9.96 -6.66
N ILE A 133 -9.53 -10.57 -6.49
CA ILE A 133 -9.95 -11.23 -5.24
C ILE A 133 -10.15 -12.71 -5.53
N TYR A 134 -9.59 -13.57 -4.68
CA TYR A 134 -9.85 -15.00 -4.73
C TYR A 134 -11.22 -15.30 -4.10
N SER A 135 -12.18 -15.72 -4.92
CA SER A 135 -13.53 -16.04 -4.45
C SER A 135 -14.12 -17.16 -5.31
N ASP A 136 -14.80 -18.10 -4.65
CA ASP A 136 -15.45 -19.24 -5.30
C ASP A 136 -14.49 -20.09 -6.14
N GLY A 137 -13.25 -20.25 -5.65
CA GLY A 137 -12.24 -21.10 -6.26
C GLY A 137 -11.53 -20.49 -7.47
N ILE A 138 -11.74 -19.20 -7.77
CA ILE A 138 -11.08 -18.48 -8.87
C ILE A 138 -10.68 -17.06 -8.45
N PHE A 139 -9.71 -16.46 -9.16
CA PHE A 139 -9.41 -15.03 -9.04
C PHE A 139 -10.34 -14.24 -9.95
N LYS A 140 -11.05 -13.24 -9.40
CA LYS A 140 -11.94 -12.36 -10.16
C LYS A 140 -11.41 -10.93 -10.11
N ASP A 141 -11.38 -10.25 -11.26
CA ASP A 141 -11.14 -8.80 -11.32
C ASP A 141 -12.38 -8.06 -10.81
N MET A 142 -12.34 -7.64 -9.53
CA MET A 142 -13.45 -7.02 -8.83
C MET A 142 -13.48 -5.50 -8.98
N PHE A 143 -12.38 -4.90 -9.43
CA PHE A 143 -12.29 -3.46 -9.63
C PHE A 143 -11.23 -3.15 -10.67
N CYS A 144 -11.56 -2.27 -11.62
CA CYS A 144 -10.60 -1.72 -12.55
C CYS A 144 -10.82 -0.21 -12.78
N ASP A 145 -9.74 0.56 -12.91
CA ASP A 145 -9.81 1.97 -13.31
C ASP A 145 -8.55 2.47 -14.04
N SER A 146 -8.56 3.76 -14.40
CA SER A 146 -7.42 4.45 -15.05
C SER A 146 -6.71 5.50 -14.18
N ASN A 147 -6.88 5.42 -12.87
CA ASN A 147 -6.33 6.31 -11.87
C ASN A 147 -4.86 5.98 -11.57
N LYS A 148 -4.19 6.85 -10.80
CA LYS A 148 -2.75 6.77 -10.52
C LYS A 148 -2.42 6.57 -9.03
N ILE A 149 -3.42 6.58 -8.17
CA ILE A 149 -3.26 6.49 -6.72
C ILE A 149 -4.03 5.26 -6.24
N ILE A 150 -3.39 4.45 -5.39
CA ILE A 150 -4.05 3.43 -4.57
C ILE A 150 -3.81 3.76 -3.10
N GLY A 151 -4.81 3.56 -2.26
CA GLY A 151 -4.74 3.81 -0.83
C GLY A 151 -5.36 2.68 -0.03
N PHE A 152 -4.78 2.41 1.12
CA PHE A 152 -5.31 1.47 2.09
C PHE A 152 -5.49 2.19 3.42
N VAL A 153 -6.67 2.07 3.98
CA VAL A 153 -7.05 2.74 5.22
C VAL A 153 -7.59 1.72 6.19
N ASP A 154 -7.31 1.93 7.48
CA ASP A 154 -7.74 1.07 8.57
C ASP A 154 -7.14 -0.35 8.47
N VAL A 155 -5.97 -0.47 7.84
CA VAL A 155 -5.23 -1.75 7.77
C VAL A 155 -4.30 -1.98 8.95
N SER A 156 -3.99 -0.93 9.74
CA SER A 156 -3.18 -1.03 10.97
C SER A 156 -4.00 -1.10 12.26
N ASN A 157 -5.33 -1.08 12.18
CA ASN A 157 -6.24 -1.15 13.32
C ASN A 157 -7.32 -2.23 13.13
N ASN A 158 -8.40 -2.18 13.92
CA ASN A 158 -9.50 -3.16 13.89
C ASN A 158 -10.78 -2.65 13.19
N LYS A 159 -10.76 -1.44 12.60
CA LYS A 159 -11.88 -0.92 11.81
C LYS A 159 -11.95 -1.63 10.45
N THR A 160 -13.10 -1.54 9.78
CA THR A 160 -13.26 -2.10 8.43
C THR A 160 -12.25 -1.46 7.46
N PRO A 161 -11.38 -2.23 6.80
CA PRO A 161 -10.43 -1.67 5.86
C PRO A 161 -11.14 -1.00 4.70
N LYS A 162 -10.51 0.04 4.16
CA LYS A 162 -11.01 0.75 2.98
C LYS A 162 -9.93 0.74 1.92
N PHE A 163 -10.34 0.43 0.71
CA PHE A 163 -9.55 0.63 -0.50
C PHE A 163 -9.90 2.00 -1.08
N LEU A 164 -8.88 2.78 -1.41
CA LEU A 164 -9.04 4.07 -2.06
C LEU A 164 -8.34 4.03 -3.42
N THR A 165 -8.96 4.66 -4.39
CA THR A 165 -8.33 4.98 -5.68
C THR A 165 -8.41 6.48 -5.90
N GLY A 166 -7.46 7.04 -6.63
CA GLY A 166 -7.45 8.48 -6.86
C GLY A 166 -6.72 8.98 -8.09
N LYS A 167 -7.15 10.16 -8.52
CA LYS A 167 -6.55 10.90 -9.62
C LYS A 167 -6.02 12.24 -9.11
N ILE A 168 -4.95 12.68 -9.76
CA ILE A 168 -4.40 14.03 -9.57
C ILE A 168 -5.09 14.95 -10.56
N THR A 169 -5.67 16.04 -10.06
CA THR A 169 -6.18 17.15 -10.88
C THR A 169 -5.18 18.31 -10.87
N ASN A 170 -5.49 19.38 -11.59
CA ASN A 170 -4.68 20.61 -11.55
C ASN A 170 -4.73 21.34 -10.19
N LYS A 171 -5.64 20.94 -9.29
CA LYS A 171 -5.87 21.66 -8.02
C LYS A 171 -5.64 20.80 -6.78
N ASN A 172 -5.93 19.51 -6.84
CA ASN A 172 -5.92 18.62 -5.68
C ASN A 172 -5.79 17.14 -6.09
N ILE A 173 -5.74 16.27 -5.08
CA ILE A 173 -5.99 14.84 -5.22
C ILE A 173 -7.47 14.55 -4.92
N GLU A 174 -8.14 13.91 -5.87
CA GLU A 174 -9.50 13.37 -5.71
C GLU A 174 -9.42 11.88 -5.39
N LEU A 175 -10.02 11.47 -4.27
CA LEU A 175 -10.05 10.07 -3.81
C LEU A 175 -11.49 9.54 -3.85
N SER A 176 -11.64 8.31 -4.31
CA SER A 176 -12.86 7.51 -4.25
C SER A 176 -12.63 6.31 -3.35
N ASN A 177 -13.66 5.92 -2.59
CA ASN A 177 -13.52 4.91 -1.54
C ASN A 177 -14.35 3.71 -1.85
N TYR A 178 -13.81 2.57 -1.47
CA TYR A 178 -14.42 1.29 -1.66
C TYR A 178 -14.27 0.49 -0.38
N ILE A 179 -15.35 -0.20 -0.04
CA ILE A 179 -15.36 -1.20 1.02
C ILE A 179 -15.77 -2.51 0.39
N PHE A 180 -15.22 -3.61 0.90
CA PHE A 180 -15.71 -4.92 0.54
C PHE A 180 -16.99 -5.23 1.32
N LEU A 181 -18.01 -5.71 0.61
CA LEU A 181 -19.26 -6.15 1.20
C LEU A 181 -19.32 -7.69 1.16
N PRO A 182 -19.04 -8.39 2.28
CA PRO A 182 -18.92 -9.84 2.30
C PRO A 182 -20.15 -10.58 1.78
N ASP A 183 -21.35 -10.13 2.17
CA ASP A 183 -22.61 -10.75 1.77
C ASP A 183 -22.85 -10.69 0.26
N GLN A 184 -22.29 -9.68 -0.40
CA GLN A 184 -22.44 -9.44 -1.84
C GLN A 184 -21.19 -9.83 -2.63
N LYS A 185 -20.11 -10.24 -1.95
CA LYS A 185 -18.80 -10.57 -2.53
C LYS A 185 -18.31 -9.54 -3.56
N LYS A 186 -18.44 -8.25 -3.24
CA LYS A 186 -18.09 -7.15 -4.15
C LYS A 186 -17.43 -5.98 -3.44
N LEU A 187 -16.65 -5.22 -4.20
CA LEU A 187 -16.20 -3.89 -3.82
C LEU A 187 -17.24 -2.86 -4.21
N GLU A 188 -17.78 -2.14 -3.22
CA GLU A 188 -18.78 -1.11 -3.45
C GLU A 188 -18.22 0.26 -3.12
N ASN A 189 -18.54 1.26 -3.95
CA ASN A 189 -18.18 2.64 -3.65
C ASN A 189 -18.91 3.09 -2.37
N PHE A 190 -18.15 3.62 -1.42
CA PHE A 190 -18.68 4.18 -0.19
C PHE A 190 -18.43 5.70 -0.19
N PRO A 191 -19.43 6.51 -0.62
CA PRO A 191 -19.28 7.94 -0.69
C PRO A 191 -19.17 8.51 0.73
N TYR A 192 -17.93 8.79 1.14
CA TYR A 192 -17.62 9.35 2.43
C TYR A 192 -17.11 10.77 2.25
N ASN A 193 -17.73 11.73 2.93
CA ASN A 193 -17.26 13.10 2.93
C ASN A 193 -16.06 13.22 3.86
N TYR A 194 -14.88 13.20 3.27
CA TYR A 194 -13.64 13.31 4.00
C TYR A 194 -13.44 14.70 4.59
N LYS A 195 -12.82 14.76 5.76
CA LYS A 195 -12.26 16.00 6.27
C LYS A 195 -11.18 16.51 5.30
N ASP A 196 -10.97 17.82 5.30
CA ASP A 196 -9.87 18.43 4.55
C ASP A 196 -8.54 17.77 4.90
N ASN A 197 -7.68 17.59 3.90
CA ASN A 197 -6.40 16.89 4.01
C ASN A 197 -6.47 15.46 4.56
N TYR A 198 -7.55 14.72 4.28
CA TYR A 198 -7.67 13.31 4.62
C TYR A 198 -6.48 12.49 4.11
N MET A 199 -5.89 11.69 5.00
CA MET A 199 -4.67 10.91 4.79
C MET A 199 -3.46 11.73 4.32
N GLY A 200 -3.47 13.05 4.53
CA GLY A 200 -2.42 13.95 4.09
C GLY A 200 -2.44 14.27 2.60
N LYS A 201 -3.53 13.95 1.90
CA LYS A 201 -3.62 14.08 0.43
C LYS A 201 -3.27 15.47 -0.09
N ASP A 202 -3.59 16.53 0.64
CA ASP A 202 -3.37 17.90 0.17
C ASP A 202 -1.90 18.30 0.35
N ASN A 203 -1.29 17.90 1.47
CA ASN A 203 0.15 18.07 1.71
C ASN A 203 0.99 17.22 0.74
N VAL A 204 0.56 16.00 0.44
CA VAL A 204 1.21 15.13 -0.56
C VAL A 204 1.06 15.71 -1.96
N TYR A 205 -0.11 16.25 -2.32
CA TYR A 205 -0.30 16.95 -3.58
C TYR A 205 0.68 18.13 -3.73
N SER A 206 0.78 18.97 -2.70
CA SER A 206 1.74 20.08 -2.67
C SER A 206 3.20 19.60 -2.76
N PHE A 207 3.55 18.48 -2.12
CA PHE A 207 4.85 17.86 -2.26
C PHE A 207 5.12 17.36 -3.69
N ILE A 208 4.13 16.74 -4.34
CA ILE A 208 4.26 16.32 -5.75
C ILE A 208 4.54 17.55 -6.63
N LYS A 209 3.81 18.65 -6.44
CA LYS A 209 4.02 19.90 -7.18
C LYS A 209 5.36 20.56 -6.89
N LEU A 210 5.90 20.41 -5.68
CA LEU A 210 7.27 20.81 -5.38
C LEU A 210 8.27 20.09 -6.29
N ILE A 211 8.21 18.75 -6.32
CA ILE A 211 9.15 17.92 -7.08
C ILE A 211 9.00 18.17 -8.58
N GLU A 212 7.77 18.26 -9.11
CA GLU A 212 7.53 18.59 -10.52
C GLU A 212 8.04 19.99 -10.91
N GLY A 213 8.18 20.91 -9.94
CA GLY A 213 8.71 22.25 -10.16
C GLY A 213 10.24 22.36 -10.09
N LEU A 214 10.95 21.31 -9.68
CA LEU A 214 12.42 21.32 -9.62
C LEU A 214 13.04 21.37 -11.02
N PRO A 215 14.25 21.96 -11.17
CA PRO A 215 15.05 22.61 -10.11
C PRO A 215 14.67 24.07 -9.83
N GLN A 216 13.69 24.63 -10.55
CA GLN A 216 13.36 26.06 -10.52
C GLN A 216 12.42 26.47 -9.36
N SER A 217 11.85 25.52 -8.63
CA SER A 217 10.91 25.79 -7.56
C SER A 217 11.59 26.44 -6.34
N ALA A 218 11.06 27.57 -5.88
CA ALA A 218 11.55 28.25 -4.70
C ALA A 218 11.08 27.51 -3.43
N SER A 219 12.06 27.05 -2.62
CA SER A 219 11.85 26.35 -1.34
C SER A 219 10.91 27.09 -0.35
N ASN A 220 10.81 28.40 -0.49
CA ASN A 220 10.17 29.30 0.49
C ASN A 220 8.64 29.15 0.60
N LYS A 221 7.96 28.39 -0.29
CA LYS A 221 6.49 28.21 -0.26
C LYS A 221 6.01 26.99 0.54
N LEU A 222 6.92 26.25 1.18
CA LEU A 222 6.65 24.85 1.60
C LEU A 222 6.68 24.61 3.10
N GLU A 223 6.92 25.63 3.93
CA GLU A 223 7.01 25.45 5.38
C GLU A 223 5.73 24.83 6.00
N ASN A 224 4.57 24.99 5.36
CA ASN A 224 3.30 24.51 5.92
C ASN A 224 2.98 23.02 5.65
N ILE A 225 3.63 22.37 4.67
CA ILE A 225 3.34 20.95 4.37
C ILE A 225 4.12 19.99 5.29
N PHE A 226 5.19 20.50 5.91
CA PHE A 226 6.09 19.74 6.77
C PHE A 226 5.71 19.85 8.23
N TYR A 227 6.00 18.78 8.98
CA TYR A 227 5.87 18.78 10.43
C TYR A 227 6.96 19.71 11.03
N PRO A 228 6.65 20.51 12.06
CA PRO A 228 7.66 21.38 12.70
C PRO A 228 8.87 20.58 13.19
N GLY A 229 10.08 21.03 12.86
CA GLY A 229 11.32 20.35 13.24
C GLY A 229 11.76 19.24 12.29
N LEU A 230 11.45 19.36 10.99
CA LEU A 230 11.99 18.47 9.95
C LEU A 230 13.52 18.52 9.99
N THR A 231 14.16 17.35 10.04
CA THR A 231 15.63 17.25 10.10
C THR A 231 16.30 17.65 8.77
N GLU A 232 17.56 18.08 8.83
CA GLU A 232 18.39 18.38 7.65
C GLU A 232 18.47 17.19 6.68
N GLU A 233 18.48 15.96 7.21
CA GLU A 233 18.47 14.73 6.41
C GLU A 233 17.26 14.65 5.46
N ASN A 234 16.08 15.03 5.91
CA ASN A 234 14.87 15.03 5.07
C ASN A 234 14.94 16.10 3.96
N ILE A 235 15.51 17.26 4.28
CA ILE A 235 15.71 18.36 3.31
C ILE A 235 16.73 17.94 2.23
N SER A 236 17.77 17.19 2.61
CA SER A 236 18.81 16.71 1.69
C SER A 236 18.27 15.85 0.53
N VAL A 237 17.11 15.20 0.69
CA VAL A 237 16.48 14.43 -0.39
C VAL A 237 15.99 15.37 -1.50
N ILE A 238 15.35 16.48 -1.11
CA ILE A 238 14.84 17.49 -2.05
C ILE A 238 16.02 18.21 -2.72
N GLU A 239 17.06 18.55 -1.95
CA GLU A 239 18.26 19.19 -2.48
C GLU A 239 18.99 18.30 -3.50
N ARG A 240 19.12 17.00 -3.23
CA ARG A 240 19.68 16.03 -4.19
C ARG A 240 18.85 15.97 -5.48
N LEU A 241 17.53 15.97 -5.39
CA LEU A 241 16.66 16.02 -6.56
C LEU A 241 16.83 17.34 -7.35
N ALA A 242 17.03 18.47 -6.67
CA ALA A 242 17.32 19.74 -7.32
C ALA A 242 18.68 19.71 -8.05
N GLN A 243 19.70 19.13 -7.41
CA GLN A 243 21.07 19.02 -7.95
C GLN A 243 21.18 18.05 -9.13
N ASP A 244 20.36 17.00 -9.16
CA ASP A 244 20.29 16.05 -10.28
C ASP A 244 19.90 16.73 -11.62
N ASN A 245 19.38 17.98 -11.59
CA ASN A 245 19.07 18.81 -12.75
C ASN A 245 18.21 18.08 -13.80
N ASN A 246 17.17 17.40 -13.31
CA ASN A 246 16.18 16.70 -14.11
C ASN A 246 14.85 17.46 -14.10
N THR A 247 14.05 17.23 -15.14
CA THR A 247 12.60 17.47 -15.10
C THR A 247 11.90 16.24 -14.51
N TYR A 248 10.96 16.44 -13.60
CA TYR A 248 10.26 15.37 -12.91
C TYR A 248 8.80 15.30 -13.32
N VAL A 249 8.31 14.09 -13.59
CA VAL A 249 6.92 13.82 -13.94
C VAL A 249 6.35 12.75 -13.03
N PHE A 250 5.29 13.07 -12.29
CA PHE A 250 4.59 12.11 -11.44
C PHE A 250 4.04 10.91 -12.26
N GLN A 251 4.31 9.70 -11.79
CA GLN A 251 3.86 8.45 -12.43
C GLN A 251 2.65 7.86 -11.72
N ASN A 252 2.80 7.52 -10.43
CA ASN A 252 1.78 6.92 -9.57
C ASN A 252 2.23 6.97 -8.12
N CYS A 253 1.29 6.70 -7.20
CA CYS A 253 1.62 6.46 -5.81
C CYS A 253 0.70 5.41 -5.18
N VAL A 254 1.18 4.89 -4.06
CA VAL A 254 0.43 4.01 -3.18
C VAL A 254 0.60 4.47 -1.74
N PHE A 255 -0.43 4.39 -0.91
CA PHE A 255 -0.32 4.73 0.51
C PHE A 255 -1.05 3.77 1.43
N LYS A 256 -0.61 3.70 2.68
CA LYS A 256 -1.32 2.98 3.74
C LYS A 256 -1.10 3.60 5.11
N ASP A 257 -2.05 3.41 6.01
CA ASP A 257 -1.78 3.59 7.43
C ASP A 257 -0.84 2.49 7.94
N ILE A 258 0.14 2.87 8.76
CA ILE A 258 1.15 1.97 9.31
C ILE A 258 1.14 1.90 10.84
N LYS A 259 0.53 2.89 11.51
CA LYS A 259 0.29 2.88 12.94
C LYS A 259 -1.06 3.51 13.26
N SER A 260 -1.68 2.99 14.30
CA SER A 260 -2.87 3.56 14.93
C SER A 260 -2.67 3.63 16.44
N ASP A 261 -3.36 4.56 17.09
CA ASP A 261 -3.36 4.70 18.54
C ASP A 261 -4.28 3.67 19.23
N ASN A 262 -4.35 3.72 20.56
CA ASN A 262 -5.17 2.81 21.36
C ASN A 262 -6.69 2.96 21.10
N ASN A 263 -7.13 4.06 20.49
CA ASN A 263 -8.51 4.30 20.11
C ASN A 263 -8.80 3.80 18.68
N GLY A 264 -7.80 3.24 17.99
CA GLY A 264 -7.89 2.86 16.60
C GLY A 264 -7.89 4.05 15.64
N GLU A 265 -7.43 5.23 16.08
CA GLU A 265 -7.22 6.38 15.20
C GLU A 265 -5.83 6.30 14.57
N ILE A 266 -5.75 6.58 13.27
CA ILE A 266 -4.50 6.49 12.53
C ILE A 266 -3.53 7.57 13.00
N SER A 267 -2.33 7.15 13.39
CA SER A 267 -1.27 8.02 13.91
C SER A 267 -0.10 8.16 12.95
N GLU A 268 0.01 7.29 11.95
CA GLU A 268 1.09 7.34 10.96
C GLU A 268 0.69 6.73 9.62
N ILE A 269 1.07 7.41 8.53
CA ILE A 269 0.78 7.01 7.15
C ILE A 269 2.08 7.00 6.36
N LEU A 270 2.24 5.97 5.53
CA LEU A 270 3.28 5.90 4.51
C LEU A 270 2.68 6.14 3.13
N TRP A 271 3.19 7.15 2.43
CA TRP A 271 2.99 7.33 0.99
C TRP A 271 4.27 6.94 0.25
N THR A 272 4.16 6.07 -0.75
CA THR A 272 5.25 5.77 -1.68
C THR A 272 4.90 6.36 -3.05
N ILE A 273 5.70 7.31 -3.50
CA ILE A 273 5.42 8.17 -4.66
C ILE A 273 6.50 7.97 -5.71
N ASN A 274 6.10 7.80 -6.96
CA ASN A 274 7.02 7.51 -8.06
C ASN A 274 7.04 8.64 -9.09
N PHE A 275 8.24 9.02 -9.50
CA PHE A 275 8.50 10.04 -10.51
C PHE A 275 9.42 9.48 -11.60
N LYS A 276 9.19 9.94 -12.82
CA LYS A 276 10.14 9.83 -13.91
C LYS A 276 10.95 11.11 -13.97
N GLY A 277 12.26 11.02 -13.77
CA GLY A 277 13.20 12.11 -14.00
C GLY A 277 13.80 12.02 -15.40
N THR A 278 13.78 13.12 -16.15
CA THR A 278 14.44 13.24 -17.47
C THR A 278 15.46 14.36 -17.41
N SER A 279 16.72 14.08 -17.76
CA SER A 279 17.78 15.07 -17.67
C SER A 279 17.54 16.28 -18.55
N ILE A 280 17.77 17.47 -17.99
CA ILE A 280 17.63 18.74 -18.71
C ILE A 280 18.73 18.85 -19.77
N SER A 281 19.92 18.31 -19.52
CA SER A 281 21.06 18.36 -20.45
C SER A 281 21.02 17.25 -21.51
N ASP A 282 20.48 16.08 -21.20
CA ASP A 282 20.35 14.96 -22.13
C ASP A 282 18.98 14.27 -21.99
N LYS A 283 18.08 14.56 -22.93
CA LYS A 283 16.69 14.06 -22.90
C LYS A 283 16.58 12.53 -23.00
N ASN A 284 17.65 11.83 -23.37
CA ASN A 284 17.66 10.36 -23.42
C ASN A 284 18.00 9.73 -22.07
N LYS A 285 18.53 10.51 -21.12
CA LYS A 285 18.82 10.04 -19.76
C LYS A 285 17.56 10.13 -18.91
N ILE A 286 16.94 8.98 -18.72
CA ILE A 286 15.73 8.81 -17.89
C ILE A 286 16.10 8.00 -16.66
N LYS A 287 15.60 8.42 -15.49
CA LYS A 287 15.77 7.72 -14.21
C LYS A 287 14.45 7.69 -13.46
N ASN A 288 14.21 6.58 -12.76
CA ASN A 288 13.04 6.42 -11.90
C ASN A 288 13.41 6.82 -10.48
N TYR A 289 12.50 7.55 -9.84
CA TYR A 289 12.65 7.99 -8.47
C TYR A 289 11.44 7.50 -7.68
N THR A 290 11.69 6.74 -6.63
CA THR A 290 10.69 6.37 -5.64
C THR A 290 11.00 7.14 -4.37
N LEU A 291 9.98 7.77 -3.79
CA LEU A 291 10.08 8.55 -2.56
C LEU A 291 9.08 8.01 -1.55
N ASN A 292 9.54 7.77 -0.34
CA ASN A 292 8.71 7.40 0.80
C ASN A 292 8.50 8.63 1.68
N LEU A 293 7.24 9.00 1.89
CA LEU A 293 6.83 10.07 2.79
C LEU A 293 6.14 9.46 4.00
N LEU A 294 6.66 9.76 5.19
CA LEU A 294 5.98 9.44 6.43
C LEU A 294 5.25 10.68 6.94
N LEU A 295 3.96 10.51 7.22
CA LEU A 295 3.09 11.56 7.70
C LEU A 295 2.50 11.20 9.06
N LYS A 296 2.32 12.20 9.92
CA LYS A 296 1.67 12.06 11.22
C LYS A 296 0.74 13.26 11.51
N PRO A 297 -0.26 13.12 12.38
CA PRO A 297 -1.15 14.22 12.76
C PRO A 297 -0.37 15.42 13.33
N SER A 298 -0.76 16.64 12.93
CA SER A 298 -0.27 17.87 13.55
C SER A 298 -0.80 18.01 14.97
N ASN A 299 0.07 18.40 15.92
CA ASN A 299 -0.30 18.66 17.32
C ASN A 299 -0.83 20.10 17.53
N LYS A 300 -0.84 20.94 16.49
CA LYS A 300 -1.33 22.33 16.61
C LYS A 300 -2.86 22.33 16.61
N THR A 301 -3.44 22.97 17.62
CA THR A 301 -4.88 23.03 17.92
C THR A 301 -5.73 23.67 16.81
N GLU A 302 -5.14 24.50 15.96
CA GLU A 302 -5.81 25.15 14.82
C GLU A 302 -5.89 24.26 13.57
N ASP A 303 -4.96 23.32 13.41
CA ASP A 303 -4.83 22.39 12.26
C ASP A 303 -5.54 21.05 12.49
N ASN A 304 -6.45 20.99 13.48
CA ASN A 304 -7.04 19.78 14.06
C ASN A 304 -7.22 18.64 13.03
N LYS A 305 -6.31 17.65 13.06
CA LYS A 305 -6.27 16.39 12.29
C LYS A 305 -5.64 16.43 10.87
N ALA A 306 -4.95 17.49 10.47
CA ALA A 306 -4.16 17.48 9.23
C ALA A 306 -2.87 16.63 9.39
N PHE A 307 -2.67 15.64 8.51
CA PHE A 307 -1.43 14.85 8.45
C PHE A 307 -0.32 15.65 7.76
N LYS A 308 0.82 15.86 8.43
CA LYS A 308 1.98 16.58 7.90
C LYS A 308 3.17 15.65 7.67
N ILE A 309 3.97 15.94 6.65
CA ILE A 309 5.15 15.16 6.29
C ILE A 309 6.24 15.39 7.32
N TYR A 310 6.67 14.34 8.00
CA TYR A 310 7.74 14.42 9.00
C TYR A 310 9.02 13.67 8.59
N SER A 311 8.95 12.82 7.55
CA SER A 311 10.11 12.13 6.99
C SER A 311 9.98 11.98 5.48
N ILE A 312 11.11 12.07 4.78
CA ILE A 312 11.27 11.86 3.34
C ILE A 312 12.48 10.95 3.15
N SER A 313 12.33 9.88 2.39
CA SER A 313 13.45 9.04 1.97
C SER A 313 13.30 8.58 0.53
N PHE A 314 14.39 8.11 -0.07
CA PHE A 314 14.34 7.29 -1.28
C PHE A 314 13.84 5.87 -0.97
#